data_AF-R7V1T2-F1
#
_entry.id   AF-R7V1T2-F1
#
_cell.length_a   1.000
_cell.length_b   1.000
_cell.length_c   1.000
_cell.angle_alpha   90.00
_cell.angle_beta   90.00
_cell.angle_gamma   90.00
#
_symmetry.space_group_name_H-M   'P 1'
#
loop_
_entity.id
_entity.type
_entity.pdbx_description
1 polymer ?
#
loop_
_entity_poly.entity_id
_entity_poly.type
_entity_poly.pdbx_seq_one_letter_code
_entity_poly.pdbx_strand_id
1 'polypeptide(L)'
;ADLVCAALSVKYDRAQVMSFTMLPYFVEHMAFLYKKPNPGATLFGNFLGPLRTNVWVGVISAIVFVALAVRITEKSSGPYLVGTVANALWFCFGTLLQRGKSSITDSPKKAPTRIVYISWCFFSLALVAVYSANLTASLASINLITPLKTFDDLAEQTDYKIGFMGGGYKLYIFNVRQ
;
A
#
# COMPACT_ATOMS: atom_id res chain seq x y z
N ALA A 1 15.01 18.31 51.14
CA ALA A 1 13.72 17.78 50.65
C ALA A 1 13.57 16.42 51.28
N ASP A 2 12.47 16.19 51.99
CA ASP A 2 12.35 15.03 52.90
C ASP A 2 11.61 13.86 52.25
N LEU A 3 10.92 14.12 51.13
CA LEU A 3 10.28 13.14 50.27
C LEU A 3 10.32 13.61 48.82
N VAL A 4 10.51 12.69 47.88
CA VAL A 4 10.49 12.99 46.43
C VAL A 4 9.50 12.06 45.74
N CYS A 5 8.54 12.64 45.01
CA CYS A 5 7.62 11.92 44.13
C CYS A 5 7.89 12.37 42.68
N ALA A 6 8.64 11.56 41.95
CA ALA A 6 9.02 11.83 40.56
C ALA A 6 9.28 10.52 39.82
N ALA A 7 9.36 10.58 38.49
CA ALA A 7 9.79 9.44 37.66
C ALA A 7 11.28 9.15 37.89
N LEU A 8 11.59 8.41 38.95
CA LEU A 8 12.94 8.07 39.36
C LEU A 8 13.16 6.55 39.30
N SER A 9 14.08 6.12 38.45
CA SER A 9 14.47 4.71 38.38
C SER A 9 15.29 4.31 39.60
N VAL A 10 14.96 3.15 40.16
CA VAL A 10 15.70 2.51 41.25
C VAL A 10 17.05 2.03 40.70
N LYS A 11 18.13 2.42 41.37
CA LYS A 11 19.51 2.04 41.04
C LYS A 11 20.25 1.63 42.30
N TYR A 12 21.28 0.81 42.15
CA TYR A 12 22.15 0.42 43.27
C TYR A 12 22.78 1.64 43.97
N ASP A 13 23.48 2.50 43.22
CA ASP A 13 24.15 3.69 43.78
C ASP A 13 23.17 4.65 44.48
N ARG A 14 21.90 4.70 44.03
CA ARG A 14 20.86 5.53 44.67
C ARG A 14 20.32 4.87 45.93
N ALA A 15 20.13 3.55 45.92
CA ALA A 15 19.65 2.81 47.08
C ALA A 15 20.61 2.88 48.29
N GLN A 16 21.88 3.20 48.07
CA GLN A 16 22.87 3.44 49.14
C GLN A 16 22.67 4.76 49.88
N VAL A 17 22.06 5.77 49.25
CA VAL A 17 21.92 7.14 49.80
C VAL A 17 20.47 7.55 50.05
N MET A 18 19.50 6.78 49.56
CA MET A 18 18.06 7.03 49.74
C MET A 18 17.26 5.72 49.76
N SER A 19 16.18 5.71 50.54
CA SER A 19 15.24 4.58 50.59
C SER A 19 14.15 4.69 49.53
N PHE A 20 13.83 3.57 48.89
CA PHE A 20 12.72 3.46 47.93
C PHE A 20 11.54 2.68 48.54
N THR A 21 10.36 2.82 47.95
CA THR A 21 9.19 2.01 48.30
C THR A 21 9.41 0.54 47.89
N MET A 22 8.85 -0.39 48.67
CA MET A 22 9.07 -1.84 48.48
C MET A 22 8.59 -2.36 47.11
N LEU A 23 7.52 -1.78 46.56
CA LEU A 23 7.00 -2.14 45.25
C LEU A 23 7.21 -0.99 44.25
N PRO A 24 7.76 -1.26 43.05
CA PRO A 24 7.81 -0.27 41.99
C PRO A 24 6.40 -0.01 41.48
N TYR A 25 5.99 1.26 41.42
CA TYR A 25 4.68 1.65 40.90
C TYR A 25 4.54 1.40 39.38
N PHE A 26 5.62 1.53 38.63
CA PHE A 26 5.63 1.42 37.17
C PHE A 26 6.88 0.68 36.69
N VAL A 27 6.69 -0.25 35.74
CA VAL A 27 7.77 -1.00 35.10
C VAL A 27 7.97 -0.45 33.68
N GLU A 28 9.09 0.21 33.46
CA GLU A 28 9.48 0.70 32.14
C GLU A 28 10.10 -0.42 31.30
N HIS A 29 9.73 -0.45 30.02
CA HIS A 29 10.39 -1.28 29.01
C HIS A 29 11.28 -0.38 28.13
N MET A 30 12.44 -0.89 27.71
CA MET A 30 13.30 -0.16 26.78
C MET A 30 12.77 -0.32 25.34
N ALA A 31 12.65 0.80 24.64
CA ALA A 31 12.27 0.83 23.23
C ALA A 31 13.11 1.88 22.49
N PHE A 32 13.29 1.66 21.20
CA PHE A 32 13.98 2.59 20.31
C PHE A 32 12.98 3.55 19.67
N LEU A 33 13.42 4.80 19.54
CA LEU A 33 12.68 5.84 18.85
C LEU A 33 13.49 6.25 17.63
N TYR A 34 12.87 6.16 16.46
CA TYR A 34 13.45 6.62 15.21
C TYR A 34 12.43 7.46 14.44
N LYS A 35 12.92 8.35 13.58
CA LYS A 35 12.06 9.18 12.73
C LYS A 35 11.38 8.29 11.70
N LYS A 36 10.06 8.39 11.57
CA LYS A 36 9.30 7.70 10.53
C LYS A 36 9.93 8.03 9.17
N PRO A 37 10.35 7.03 8.37
CA PRO A 37 10.86 7.29 7.03
C PRO A 37 9.73 7.94 6.22
N ASN A 38 10.02 9.09 5.60
CA ASN A 38 9.07 9.73 4.69
C ASN A 38 8.97 8.86 3.45
N PRO A 39 7.82 8.23 3.16
CA PRO A 39 7.65 7.61 1.85
C PRO A 39 7.70 8.75 0.84
N GLY A 40 8.65 8.69 -0.11
CA GLY A 40 8.73 9.62 -1.24
C GLY A 40 7.48 9.46 -2.10
N ALA A 41 6.39 10.11 -1.72
CA ALA A 41 5.09 9.94 -2.35
C ALA A 41 5.02 10.84 -3.59
N THR A 42 5.33 10.29 -4.76
CA THR A 42 4.80 10.84 -6.01
C THR A 42 3.35 10.39 -6.17
N LEU A 43 2.40 11.34 -6.14
CA LEU A 43 0.95 11.10 -6.21
C LEU A 43 0.54 10.12 -7.32
N PHE A 44 1.15 10.23 -8.51
CA PHE A 44 0.87 9.36 -9.65
C PHE A 44 1.52 7.96 -9.55
N GLY A 45 2.71 7.86 -8.93
CA GLY A 45 3.39 6.57 -8.71
C GLY A 45 2.65 5.69 -7.70
N ASN A 46 2.03 6.28 -6.69
CA ASN A 46 1.22 5.55 -5.71
C ASN A 46 -0.13 5.07 -6.28
N PHE A 47 -0.71 5.79 -7.26
CA PHE A 47 -2.00 5.40 -7.83
C PHE A 47 -1.90 4.22 -8.80
N LEU A 48 -0.81 4.13 -9.57
CA LEU A 48 -0.54 2.99 -10.46
C LEU A 48 0.24 1.85 -9.78
N GLY A 49 0.91 2.15 -8.67
CA GLY A 49 1.65 1.20 -7.82
C GLY A 49 0.88 -0.02 -7.29
N PRO A 50 -0.44 0.02 -6.98
CA PRO A 50 -1.15 -1.16 -6.48
C PRO A 50 -1.26 -2.31 -7.49
N LEU A 51 -0.96 -2.08 -8.78
CA LEU A 51 -0.94 -3.12 -9.79
C LEU A 51 0.45 -3.28 -10.40
N ARG A 52 0.93 -4.53 -10.41
CA ARG A 52 2.21 -4.89 -11.05
C ARG A 52 2.15 -4.57 -12.55
N THR A 53 3.28 -4.12 -13.09
CA THR A 53 3.47 -3.82 -14.52
C THR A 53 3.03 -4.95 -15.45
N ASN A 54 3.25 -6.21 -15.08
CA ASN A 54 2.82 -7.37 -15.86
C ASN A 54 1.30 -7.43 -16.08
N VAL A 55 0.52 -7.02 -15.08
CA VAL A 55 -0.94 -7.04 -15.18
C VAL A 55 -1.41 -5.93 -16.11
N TRP A 56 -0.79 -4.74 -16.05
CA TRP A 56 -1.08 -3.65 -16.99
C TRP A 56 -0.87 -4.05 -18.45
N VAL A 57 0.20 -4.80 -18.75
CA VAL A 57 0.42 -5.37 -20.08
C VAL A 57 -0.72 -6.32 -20.47
N GLY A 58 -1.19 -7.15 -19.52
CA GLY A 58 -2.36 -8.01 -19.70
C GLY A 58 -3.68 -7.26 -19.95
N VAL A 59 -3.88 -6.11 -19.29
CA VAL A 59 -5.06 -5.26 -19.51
C VAL A 59 -5.03 -4.65 -20.91
N ILE A 60 -3.87 -4.13 -21.33
CA ILE A 60 -3.70 -3.57 -22.68
C ILE A 60 -3.92 -4.65 -23.73
N SER A 61 -3.36 -5.85 -23.54
CA SER A 61 -3.55 -6.96 -24.48
C SER A 61 -5.02 -7.42 -24.55
N ALA A 62 -5.72 -7.47 -23.42
CA ALA A 62 -7.15 -7.79 -23.36
C ALA A 62 -8.01 -6.74 -24.10
N ILE A 63 -7.70 -5.45 -23.95
CA ILE A 63 -8.38 -4.36 -24.69
C ILE A 63 -8.20 -4.54 -26.20
N VAL A 64 -6.98 -4.83 -26.65
CA VAL A 64 -6.69 -5.06 -28.07
C VAL A 64 -7.42 -6.30 -28.58
N PHE A 65 -7.43 -7.39 -27.80
CA PHE A 65 -8.13 -8.63 -28.15
C PHE A 65 -9.64 -8.41 -28.33
N VAL A 66 -10.28 -7.68 -27.41
CA VAL A 66 -11.73 -7.40 -27.52
C VAL A 66 -12.02 -6.42 -28.65
N ALA A 67 -11.18 -5.41 -28.87
CA ALA A 67 -11.32 -4.53 -30.03
C ALA A 67 -11.27 -5.31 -31.35
N LEU A 68 -10.37 -6.29 -31.48
CA LEU A 68 -10.31 -7.19 -32.63
C LEU A 68 -11.54 -8.10 -32.72
N ALA A 69 -11.97 -8.70 -31.62
CA ALA A 69 -13.14 -9.59 -31.59
C ALA A 69 -14.44 -8.86 -32.01
N VAL A 70 -14.62 -7.62 -31.56
CA VAL A 70 -15.75 -6.77 -31.98
C VAL A 70 -15.65 -6.48 -33.48
N ARG A 71 -14.46 -6.13 -33.98
CA ARG A 71 -14.25 -5.88 -35.42
C ARG A 71 -14.52 -7.09 -36.32
N ILE A 72 -14.12 -8.27 -35.90
CA ILE A 72 -14.37 -9.52 -36.66
C ILE A 72 -15.87 -9.83 -36.68
N THR A 73 -16.54 -9.65 -35.54
CA THR A 73 -17.98 -9.92 -35.42
C THR A 73 -18.81 -8.91 -36.23
N GLU A 74 -18.39 -7.65 -36.29
CA GLU A 74 -19.02 -6.62 -37.14
C GLU A 74 -18.80 -6.90 -38.63
N LYS A 75 -17.57 -7.23 -39.05
CA LYS A 75 -17.26 -7.55 -40.45
C LYS A 75 -18.12 -8.71 -40.97
N SER A 76 -18.39 -9.71 -40.14
CA SER A 76 -19.23 -10.85 -40.49
C SER A 76 -20.74 -10.55 -40.46
N SER A 77 -21.17 -9.44 -39.86
CA SER A 77 -22.59 -9.24 -39.51
C SER A 77 -23.36 -8.24 -40.37
N GLY A 78 -22.71 -7.45 -41.23
CA GLY A 78 -23.35 -6.37 -41.99
C GLY A 78 -22.87 -4.98 -41.52
N PRO A 79 -23.51 -3.87 -41.96
CA PRO A 79 -22.86 -2.56 -42.10
C PRO A 79 -22.18 -2.07 -40.82
N TYR A 80 -21.01 -1.45 -41.00
CA TYR A 80 -20.05 -1.05 -39.97
C TYR A 80 -20.66 -0.08 -38.95
N LEU A 81 -21.21 -0.58 -37.85
CA LEU A 81 -21.79 0.26 -36.78
C LEU A 81 -20.73 1.10 -36.07
N VAL A 82 -19.49 0.59 -35.94
CA VAL A 82 -18.41 1.29 -35.24
C VAL A 82 -17.38 1.92 -36.19
N GLY A 83 -17.30 1.52 -37.47
CA GLY A 83 -16.56 2.19 -38.56
C GLY A 83 -15.02 2.31 -38.40
N THR A 84 -14.54 2.95 -37.34
CA THR A 84 -13.14 3.32 -37.08
C THR A 84 -12.59 2.65 -35.81
N VAL A 85 -11.30 2.28 -35.81
CA VAL A 85 -10.68 1.55 -34.67
C VAL A 85 -10.73 2.44 -33.42
N ALA A 86 -10.62 3.75 -33.62
CA ALA A 86 -10.79 4.77 -32.58
C ALA A 86 -12.16 4.67 -31.89
N ASN A 87 -13.25 4.40 -32.62
CA ASN A 87 -14.59 4.28 -32.03
C ASN A 87 -14.74 2.95 -31.26
N ALA A 88 -14.10 1.87 -31.72
CA ALA A 88 -14.08 0.59 -31.01
C ALA A 88 -13.26 0.69 -29.71
N LEU A 89 -12.14 1.41 -29.74
CA LEU A 89 -11.35 1.72 -28.56
C LEU A 89 -12.11 2.63 -27.60
N TRP A 90 -12.82 3.64 -28.11
CA TRP A 90 -13.68 4.51 -27.32
C TRP A 90 -14.81 3.73 -26.64
N PHE A 91 -15.38 2.73 -27.32
CA PHE A 91 -16.37 1.82 -26.76
C PHE A 91 -15.78 0.92 -25.66
N CYS A 92 -14.61 0.31 -25.90
CA CYS A 92 -13.91 -0.51 -24.90
C CYS A 92 -13.56 0.32 -23.66
N PHE A 93 -13.13 1.57 -23.85
CA PHE A 93 -12.80 2.48 -22.77
C PHE A 93 -14.05 2.96 -21.99
N GLY A 94 -15.14 3.27 -22.70
CA GLY A 94 -16.40 3.68 -22.07
C GLY A 94 -17.06 2.56 -21.25
N THR A 95 -17.02 1.32 -21.76
CA THR A 95 -17.50 0.13 -21.03
C THR A 95 -16.62 -0.20 -19.82
N LEU A 96 -15.30 -0.03 -19.93
CA LEU A 96 -14.35 -0.15 -18.81
C LEU A 96 -14.66 0.80 -17.64
N LEU A 97 -15.00 2.04 -17.96
CA LEU A 97 -15.33 3.08 -16.97
C LEU A 97 -16.77 2.98 -16.43
N GLN A 98 -17.51 1.92 -16.79
CA GLN A 98 -18.95 1.78 -16.49
C GLN A 98 -19.79 2.98 -16.98
N ARG A 99 -19.22 3.87 -17.80
CA ARG A 99 -19.92 4.99 -18.44
C ARG A 99 -20.49 4.47 -19.74
N GLY A 100 -21.65 3.82 -19.63
CA GLY A 100 -22.40 3.36 -20.80
C GLY A 100 -22.73 4.54 -21.73
N LYS A 101 -21.96 4.73 -22.79
CA LYS A 101 -22.45 5.55 -23.91
C LYS A 101 -23.58 4.78 -24.57
N SER A 102 -24.74 5.42 -24.61
CA SER A 102 -26.00 4.99 -25.19
C SER A 102 -25.96 4.80 -26.72
N SER A 103 -24.96 4.11 -27.25
CA SER A 103 -25.02 3.54 -28.60
C SER A 103 -25.61 2.12 -28.59
N ILE A 104 -26.13 1.69 -27.42
CA ILE A 104 -26.80 0.41 -27.23
C ILE A 104 -28.24 0.42 -27.77
N THR A 105 -28.73 1.57 -28.25
CA THR A 105 -30.04 1.67 -28.92
C THR A 105 -30.07 0.86 -30.23
N ASP A 106 -28.93 0.63 -30.87
CA ASP A 106 -28.79 -0.40 -31.90
C ASP A 106 -28.36 -1.71 -31.25
N SER A 107 -29.34 -2.42 -30.69
CA SER A 107 -29.16 -3.75 -30.12
C SER A 107 -28.31 -4.65 -31.04
N PRO A 108 -27.30 -5.38 -30.55
CA PRO A 108 -26.64 -6.40 -31.36
C PRO A 108 -27.69 -7.44 -31.78
N LYS A 109 -28.08 -7.36 -33.06
CA LYS A 109 -29.16 -8.17 -33.65
C LYS A 109 -28.80 -9.66 -33.74
N LYS A 110 -27.54 -10.04 -33.44
CA LYS A 110 -27.02 -11.41 -33.60
C LYS A 110 -26.42 -11.94 -32.29
N ALA A 111 -26.61 -13.23 -32.05
CA ALA A 111 -26.15 -13.96 -30.85
C ALA A 111 -24.64 -13.85 -30.52
N PRO A 112 -23.69 -13.92 -31.47
CA PRO A 112 -22.25 -13.95 -31.12
C PRO A 112 -21.74 -12.63 -30.52
N THR A 113 -22.26 -11.48 -30.97
CA THR A 113 -21.85 -10.16 -30.46
C THR A 113 -22.27 -9.96 -29.00
N ARG A 114 -23.37 -10.60 -28.56
CA ARG A 114 -23.83 -10.55 -27.17
C ARG A 114 -22.90 -11.31 -26.24
N ILE A 115 -22.39 -12.46 -26.66
CA ILE A 115 -21.48 -13.28 -25.86
C ILE A 115 -20.16 -12.54 -25.63
N VAL A 116 -19.62 -11.91 -26.68
CA VAL A 116 -18.39 -11.08 -26.58
C VAL A 116 -18.59 -9.89 -25.64
N TYR A 117 -19.76 -9.26 -25.69
CA TYR A 117 -20.07 -8.14 -24.79
C TYR A 117 -20.22 -8.59 -23.33
N ILE A 118 -20.90 -9.70 -23.08
CA ILE A 118 -21.10 -10.26 -21.73
C ILE A 118 -19.75 -10.68 -21.12
N SER A 119 -18.89 -11.35 -21.90
CA SER A 119 -17.55 -11.75 -21.43
C SER A 119 -16.67 -10.53 -21.12
N TRP A 120 -16.74 -9.50 -21.97
CA TRP A 120 -16.03 -8.23 -21.72
C TRP A 120 -16.54 -7.51 -20.48
N CYS A 121 -17.85 -7.47 -20.28
CA CYS A 121 -18.49 -6.86 -19.11
C CYS A 121 -18.02 -7.55 -17.82
N PHE A 122 -18.02 -8.89 -17.81
CA PHE A 122 -17.56 -9.66 -16.66
C PHE A 122 -16.07 -9.40 -16.34
N PHE A 123 -15.22 -9.38 -17.37
CA PHE A 123 -13.80 -9.06 -17.23
C PHE A 123 -13.57 -7.66 -16.67
N SER A 124 -14.27 -6.66 -17.21
CA SER A 124 -14.18 -5.28 -16.75
C SER A 124 -14.60 -5.12 -15.29
N LEU A 125 -15.68 -5.79 -14.87
CA LEU A 125 -16.15 -5.73 -13.50
C LEU A 125 -15.16 -6.39 -12.53
N ALA A 126 -14.60 -7.54 -12.91
CA ALA A 126 -13.55 -8.20 -12.14
C ALA A 126 -12.29 -7.32 -12.02
N LEU A 127 -11.88 -6.66 -13.10
CA LEU A 127 -10.73 -5.76 -13.11
C LEU A 127 -10.91 -4.57 -12.17
N VAL A 128 -12.07 -3.89 -12.21
CA VAL A 128 -12.37 -2.76 -11.33
C VAL A 128 -12.44 -3.20 -9.87
N ALA A 129 -13.00 -4.39 -9.59
CA ALA A 129 -13.06 -4.95 -8.23
C ALA A 129 -11.65 -5.24 -7.68
N VAL A 130 -10.79 -5.89 -8.47
CA VAL A 130 -9.41 -6.19 -8.07
C VAL A 130 -8.58 -4.92 -7.92
N TYR A 131 -8.73 -3.95 -8.82
CA TYR A 131 -8.08 -2.65 -8.71
C TYR A 131 -8.47 -1.94 -7.41
N SER A 132 -9.77 -1.89 -7.10
CA SER A 132 -10.28 -1.24 -5.88
C SER A 132 -9.82 -1.96 -4.61
N ALA A 133 -9.80 -3.30 -4.61
CA ALA A 133 -9.30 -4.09 -3.49
C ALA A 133 -7.80 -3.84 -3.25
N ASN A 134 -6.98 -3.87 -4.31
CA ASN A 134 -5.54 -3.67 -4.19
C ASN A 134 -5.18 -2.23 -3.81
N LEU A 135 -5.92 -1.25 -4.33
CA LEU A 135 -5.78 0.14 -3.91
C LEU A 135 -6.11 0.29 -2.42
N THR A 136 -7.20 -0.31 -1.96
CA THR A 136 -7.58 -0.31 -0.53
C THR A 136 -6.51 -0.99 0.33
N ALA A 137 -5.99 -2.14 -0.12
CA ALA A 137 -4.91 -2.84 0.57
C ALA A 137 -3.63 -1.99 0.64
N SER A 138 -3.29 -1.26 -0.41
CA SER A 138 -2.13 -0.36 -0.41
C SER A 138 -2.31 0.86 0.51
N LEU A 139 -3.54 1.36 0.67
CA LEU A 139 -3.86 2.44 1.62
C LEU A 139 -3.86 1.95 3.07
N ALA A 140 -4.36 0.74 3.32
CA ALA A 140 -4.37 0.13 4.64
C ALA A 140 -2.96 -0.32 5.06
N SER A 141 -2.12 -0.71 4.10
CA SER A 141 -0.76 -1.15 4.36
C SER A 141 0.18 0.03 4.55
N ILE A 142 0.30 0.48 5.80
CA ILE A 142 1.45 1.28 6.22
C ILE A 142 2.60 0.29 6.38
N ASN A 143 3.47 0.17 5.38
CA ASN A 143 4.71 -0.59 5.52
C ASN A 143 5.61 0.14 6.53
N LEU A 144 5.53 -0.27 7.79
CA LEU A 144 6.49 0.08 8.82
C LEU A 144 7.74 -0.75 8.56
N ILE A 145 8.59 -0.29 7.64
CA ILE A 145 9.95 -0.80 7.52
C ILE A 145 10.65 -0.35 8.80
N THR A 146 10.65 -1.21 9.79
CA THR A 146 11.41 -1.02 11.04
C THR A 146 12.86 -1.35 10.72
N PRO A 147 13.76 -0.37 10.67
CA PRO A 147 15.17 -0.62 10.33
C PRO A 147 15.87 -1.46 11.38
N LEU A 148 15.38 -1.45 12.62
CA LEU A 148 16.01 -2.04 13.79
C LEU A 148 14.92 -2.79 14.57
N LYS A 149 15.11 -4.09 14.78
CA LYS A 149 14.19 -4.92 15.59
C LYS A 149 14.84 -5.41 16.88
N THR A 150 16.14 -5.67 16.84
CA THR A 150 16.89 -6.26 17.96
C THR A 150 18.09 -5.39 18.35
N PHE A 151 18.61 -5.62 19.56
CA PHE A 151 19.87 -5.03 20.02
C PHE A 151 21.07 -5.48 19.19
N ASP A 152 21.05 -6.70 18.65
CA ASP A 152 22.11 -7.19 17.76
C ASP A 152 22.13 -6.41 16.44
N ASP A 153 20.97 -6.16 15.83
CA ASP A 153 20.86 -5.31 14.62
C ASP A 153 21.44 -3.90 14.86
N LEU A 154 21.28 -3.38 16.09
CA LEU A 154 21.84 -2.09 16.49
C LEU A 154 23.35 -2.11 16.70
N ALA A 155 23.92 -3.24 17.11
CA ALA A 155 25.35 -3.39 17.30
C ALA A 155 26.10 -3.56 15.97
N GLU A 156 25.47 -4.24 15.01
CA GLU A 156 26.04 -4.45 13.67
C GLU A 156 25.92 -3.20 12.78
N GLN A 157 24.87 -2.39 12.97
CA GLN A 157 24.61 -1.25 12.11
C GLN A 157 25.48 -0.03 12.46
N THR A 158 26.25 0.45 11.48
CA THR A 158 27.08 1.68 11.60
C THR A 158 26.44 2.94 11.04
N ASP A 159 25.31 2.84 10.32
CA ASP A 159 24.72 3.97 9.60
C ASP A 159 23.96 4.95 10.49
N TYR A 160 23.37 4.47 11.59
CA TYR A 160 22.57 5.30 12.50
C TYR A 160 23.35 5.63 13.77
N LYS A 161 23.42 6.92 14.09
CA LYS A 161 23.96 7.38 15.37
C LYS A 161 22.95 7.13 16.49
N ILE A 162 23.39 6.44 17.54
CA ILE A 162 22.60 6.16 18.74
C ILE A 162 22.87 7.27 19.76
N GLY A 163 21.83 7.71 20.48
CA GLY A 163 21.94 8.73 21.52
C GLY A 163 21.04 8.43 22.70
N PHE A 164 21.51 8.78 23.90
CA PHE A 164 20.75 8.69 25.14
C PHE A 164 20.57 10.09 25.74
N MET A 165 19.53 10.27 26.54
CA MET A 165 19.34 11.51 27.30
C MET A 165 20.43 11.64 28.38
N GLY A 166 21.13 12.77 28.40
CA GLY A 166 22.21 13.05 29.35
C GLY A 166 21.74 12.98 30.80
N GLY A 167 22.56 12.41 31.68
CA GLY A 167 22.21 12.20 33.10
C GLY A 167 21.13 11.14 33.36
N GLY A 168 20.58 10.53 32.30
CA GLY A 168 19.57 9.48 32.39
C GLY A 168 20.13 8.15 32.89
N TYR A 169 19.25 7.28 33.38
CA TYR A 169 19.65 5.95 33.82
C TYR A 169 20.11 5.03 32.68
N LYS A 170 19.52 5.19 31.48
CA LYS A 170 19.90 4.44 30.27
C LYS A 170 21.36 4.71 29.89
N LEU A 171 21.79 5.97 29.94
CA LEU A 171 23.19 6.33 29.71
C LEU A 171 24.11 5.58 30.70
N TYR A 172 23.78 5.55 31.98
CA TYR A 172 24.58 4.83 32.97
C TYR A 172 24.70 3.33 32.64
N ILE A 173 23.60 2.66 32.28
CA ILE A 173 23.61 1.21 31.94
C ILE A 173 24.53 0.91 30.76
N PHE A 174 24.47 1.73 29.70
CA PHE A 174 25.27 1.52 28.48
C PHE A 174 26.67 2.15 28.55
N ASN A 175 26.93 3.03 29.53
CA ASN A 175 28.23 3.67 29.76
C ASN A 175 29.06 2.94 30.82
N VAL A 176 28.57 1.82 31.38
CA VAL A 176 29.40 0.93 32.20
C VAL A 176 30.31 0.13 31.26
N ARG A 177 31.48 0.73 30.98
CA ARG A 177 32.75 0.15 30.51
C ARG A 177 32.69 -0.74 29.25
N GLN A 178 33.17 -0.17 28.14
CA GLN A 178 34.30 -0.83 27.46
C GLN A 178 35.56 -0.70 28.32
#